data_AF-A0A4R1RF78-F1
#
_entry.id   AF-A0A4R1RF78-F1
#
_cell.length_a   1.000
_cell.length_b   1.000
_cell.length_c   1.000
_cell.angle_alpha   90.00
_cell.angle_beta   90.00
_cell.angle_gamma   90.00
#
_symmetry.space_group_name_H-M   'P 1'
#
loop_
_entity.id
_entity.type
_entity.pdbx_description
1 polymer ?
#
loop_
_entity_poly.entity_id
_entity_poly.type
_entity_poly.pdbx_seq_one_letter_code
_entity_poly.pdbx_strand_id
1 'polypeptide(L)'
;MGSIASFHIRDVIDPGDALGEILFGLIMALTFTVGSRLLFSETGLDVHELIVATVGCNVAWGIIDAVLFTLGTVFYKSRRVRVLRQVRTARSDDVALSALMKEFPISGEPLVTATADTDALYRSMLVLARRAEPGNLSLSKEDALAAVIVFLLVTATALPAIIPFLLIDNADLALRTSNFLLIGLLFLTGFGWARFSDSKPLRAGITMTCLGLALVGIAVALGG
;
A
#
# COMPACT_ATOMS: atom_id res chain seq x y z
N MET A 1 -10.15 -34.72 -4.33
CA MET A 1 -10.90 -33.46 -4.54
C MET A 1 -10.18 -32.35 -3.79
N GLY A 2 -9.34 -31.59 -4.49
CA GLY A 2 -8.63 -30.45 -3.91
C GLY A 2 -9.60 -29.28 -3.77
N SER A 3 -9.80 -28.82 -2.54
CA SER A 3 -10.58 -27.62 -2.25
C SER A 3 -9.98 -26.45 -3.03
N ILE A 4 -10.77 -25.85 -3.91
CA ILE A 4 -10.44 -24.57 -4.55
C ILE A 4 -10.52 -23.56 -3.40
N ALA A 5 -9.40 -23.32 -2.73
CA ALA A 5 -9.30 -22.26 -1.73
C ALA A 5 -9.62 -20.94 -2.44
N SER A 6 -10.73 -20.32 -2.07
CA SER A 6 -11.05 -18.96 -2.48
C SER A 6 -9.95 -18.04 -1.92
N PHE A 7 -8.95 -17.74 -2.73
CA PHE A 7 -7.90 -16.79 -2.41
C PHE A 7 -8.55 -15.40 -2.32
N HIS A 8 -8.68 -14.87 -1.12
CA HIS A 8 -9.08 -13.47 -0.96
C HIS A 8 -7.81 -12.63 -0.95
N ILE A 9 -7.82 -11.49 -1.65
CA ILE A 9 -6.68 -10.56 -1.72
C ILE A 9 -6.14 -10.18 -0.32
N ARG A 10 -7.02 -10.17 0.69
CA ARG A 10 -6.71 -9.88 2.10
C ARG A 10 -5.81 -10.93 2.78
N ASP A 11 -5.75 -12.14 2.23
CA ASP A 11 -4.91 -13.22 2.76
C ASP A 11 -3.45 -13.05 2.33
N VAL A 12 -3.19 -12.18 1.34
CA VAL A 12 -1.88 -12.00 0.69
C VAL A 12 -1.30 -10.59 0.92
N ILE A 13 -2.15 -9.58 1.02
CA ILE A 13 -1.76 -8.19 1.27
C ILE A 13 -2.57 -7.63 2.44
N ASP A 14 -1.88 -6.88 3.31
CA ASP A 14 -2.56 -6.11 4.37
C ASP A 14 -3.53 -5.09 3.73
N PRO A 15 -4.80 -5.03 4.19
CA PRO A 15 -5.77 -4.11 3.63
C PRO A 15 -5.33 -2.64 3.65
N GLY A 16 -4.51 -2.23 4.61
CA GLY A 16 -3.93 -0.89 4.67
C GLY A 16 -2.98 -0.63 3.51
N ASP A 17 -2.09 -1.57 3.22
CA ASP A 17 -1.17 -1.49 2.08
C ASP A 17 -1.97 -1.40 0.77
N ALA A 18 -2.93 -2.32 0.54
CA ALA A 18 -3.76 -2.30 -0.67
C ALA A 18 -4.52 -0.98 -0.87
N LEU A 19 -5.06 -0.39 0.21
CA LEU A 19 -5.75 0.90 0.14
C LEU A 19 -4.79 2.07 -0.11
N GLY A 20 -3.56 1.98 0.40
CA GLY A 20 -2.48 2.92 0.10
C GLY A 20 -2.09 2.89 -1.39
N GLU A 21 -1.93 1.70 -1.96
CA GLU A 21 -1.64 1.54 -3.39
C GLU A 21 -2.72 2.14 -4.28
N ILE A 22 -4.00 1.90 -3.94
CA ILE A 22 -5.13 2.50 -4.64
C ILE A 22 -5.11 4.02 -4.50
N LEU A 23 -4.82 4.55 -3.31
CA LEU A 23 -4.71 6.00 -3.08
C LEU A 23 -3.66 6.63 -3.99
N PHE A 24 -2.44 6.09 -4.01
CA PHE A 24 -1.36 6.61 -4.84
C PHE A 24 -1.71 6.51 -6.32
N GLY A 25 -2.25 5.36 -6.75
CA GLY A 25 -2.76 5.14 -8.10
C GLY A 25 -3.77 6.19 -8.55
N LEU A 26 -4.74 6.53 -7.71
CA LEU A 26 -5.76 7.54 -7.99
C LEU A 26 -5.19 8.97 -8.00
N ILE A 27 -4.28 9.29 -7.07
CA ILE A 27 -3.61 10.59 -7.02
C ILE A 27 -2.81 10.82 -8.31
N MET A 28 -2.01 9.85 -8.75
CA MET A 28 -1.25 9.98 -9.99
C MET A 28 -2.17 10.22 -11.20
N ALA A 29 -3.22 9.42 -11.34
CA ALA A 29 -4.17 9.59 -12.44
C ALA A 29 -4.85 10.97 -12.40
N LEU A 30 -5.25 11.43 -11.21
CA LEU A 30 -5.81 12.77 -11.01
C LEU A 30 -4.80 13.88 -11.34
N THR A 31 -3.51 13.69 -11.07
CA THR A 31 -2.49 14.69 -11.42
C THR A 31 -2.44 14.94 -12.92
N PHE A 32 -2.50 13.89 -13.75
CA PHE A 32 -2.53 14.06 -15.21
C PHE A 32 -3.86 14.68 -15.69
N THR A 33 -5.00 14.24 -15.17
CA THR A 33 -6.31 14.76 -15.61
C THR A 33 -6.60 16.17 -15.09
N VAL A 34 -6.10 16.56 -13.93
CA VAL A 34 -6.23 17.94 -13.41
C VAL A 34 -5.15 18.84 -14.02
N GLY A 35 -3.91 18.35 -14.11
CA GLY A 35 -2.78 19.08 -14.70
C GLY A 35 -3.03 19.43 -16.16
N SER A 36 -3.54 18.48 -16.96
CA SER A 36 -3.87 18.73 -18.36
C SER A 36 -4.89 19.85 -18.55
N ARG A 37 -5.87 19.97 -17.66
CA ARG A 37 -6.84 21.08 -17.68
C ARG A 37 -6.20 22.44 -17.40
N LEU A 38 -5.22 22.47 -16.51
CA LEU A 38 -4.56 23.72 -16.08
C LEU A 38 -3.51 24.19 -17.09
N LEU A 39 -2.84 23.26 -17.77
CA LEU A 39 -1.75 23.53 -18.70
C LEU A 39 -2.22 23.71 -20.16
N PHE A 40 -3.23 22.96 -20.61
CA PHE A 40 -3.65 22.94 -22.03
C PHE A 40 -4.95 23.70 -22.32
N SER A 41 -5.39 24.57 -21.40
CA SER A 41 -6.62 25.37 -21.57
C SER A 41 -6.61 26.29 -22.78
N GLU A 42 -5.43 26.63 -23.33
CA GLU A 42 -5.29 27.53 -24.50
C GLU A 42 -5.01 26.79 -25.83
N THR A 43 -4.44 25.59 -25.81
CA THR A 43 -4.02 24.84 -27.02
C THR A 43 -4.94 23.67 -27.40
N GLY A 44 -5.88 23.31 -26.51
CA GLY A 44 -6.79 22.19 -26.72
C GLY A 44 -6.27 20.88 -26.10
N LEU A 45 -7.20 20.02 -25.65
CA LEU A 45 -6.88 18.77 -24.98
C LEU A 45 -6.56 17.65 -26.00
N ASP A 46 -5.31 17.17 -26.02
CA ASP A 46 -4.98 15.91 -26.70
C ASP A 46 -5.34 14.71 -25.81
N VAL A 47 -6.48 14.09 -26.12
CA VAL A 47 -7.00 12.93 -25.37
C VAL A 47 -6.08 11.72 -25.48
N HIS A 48 -5.43 11.51 -26.63
CA HIS A 48 -4.56 10.37 -26.83
C HIS A 48 -3.31 10.50 -25.97
N GLU A 49 -2.67 11.68 -25.99
CA GLU A 49 -1.51 11.96 -25.14
C GLU A 49 -1.86 11.84 -23.66
N LEU A 50 -3.01 12.37 -23.23
CA LEU A 50 -3.46 12.27 -21.84
C LEU A 50 -3.68 10.80 -21.40
N ILE A 51 -4.32 9.98 -22.24
CA ILE A 51 -4.55 8.55 -21.94
C ILE A 51 -3.21 7.82 -21.83
N VAL A 52 -2.30 8.03 -22.78
CA VAL A 52 -0.98 7.38 -22.78
C VAL A 52 -0.17 7.80 -21.55
N ALA A 53 -0.16 9.09 -21.21
CA ALA A 53 0.54 9.60 -20.04
C ALA A 53 -0.04 9.02 -18.73
N THR A 54 -1.37 9.03 -18.59
CA THR A 54 -2.08 8.51 -17.40
C THR A 54 -1.83 7.01 -17.21
N VAL A 55 -2.05 6.22 -18.25
CA VAL A 55 -1.85 4.76 -18.18
C VAL A 55 -0.37 4.42 -18.00
N GLY A 56 0.50 5.08 -18.77
CA GLY A 56 1.94 4.87 -18.70
C GLY A 56 2.51 5.17 -17.33
N CYS A 57 2.10 6.28 -16.70
CA CYS A 57 2.52 6.65 -15.35
C CYS A 57 2.09 5.60 -14.32
N ASN A 58 0.80 5.23 -14.30
CA ASN A 58 0.29 4.25 -13.35
C ASN A 58 0.93 2.86 -13.52
N VAL A 59 1.18 2.43 -14.76
CA VAL A 59 1.90 1.17 -15.04
C VAL A 59 3.33 1.26 -14.52
N ALA A 60 4.05 2.34 -14.83
CA ALA A 60 5.43 2.52 -14.39
C ALA A 60 5.54 2.54 -12.86
N TRP A 61 4.66 3.28 -12.20
CA TRP A 61 4.61 3.35 -10.75
C TRP A 61 4.25 2.00 -10.12
N GLY A 62 3.28 1.27 -10.68
CA GLY A 62 2.93 -0.08 -10.21
C GLY A 62 4.10 -1.06 -10.30
N ILE A 63 4.96 -0.94 -11.32
CA ILE A 63 6.19 -1.76 -11.44
C ILE A 63 7.17 -1.38 -10.33
N ILE A 64 7.35 -0.07 -10.09
CA ILE A 64 8.22 0.44 -9.03
C ILE A 64 7.76 -0.08 -7.67
N ASP A 65 6.46 0.02 -7.37
CA ASP A 65 5.90 -0.44 -6.10
C ASP A 65 6.02 -1.95 -5.93
N ALA A 66 5.80 -2.75 -6.97
CA ALA A 66 6.02 -4.20 -6.90
C ALA A 66 7.48 -4.56 -6.58
N VAL A 67 8.44 -3.82 -7.15
CA VAL A 67 9.87 -4.01 -6.84
C VAL A 67 10.17 -3.57 -5.41
N LEU A 68 9.70 -2.40 -4.99
CA LEU A 68 9.91 -1.89 -3.63
C LEU A 68 9.26 -2.78 -2.58
N PHE A 69 8.06 -3.30 -2.83
CA PHE A 69 7.38 -4.28 -2.00
C PHE A 69 8.20 -5.56 -1.86
N THR A 70 8.74 -6.07 -2.97
CA THR A 70 9.59 -7.27 -2.97
C THR A 70 10.86 -7.03 -2.15
N LEU A 71 11.54 -5.90 -2.36
CA LEU A 71 12.73 -5.52 -1.60
C LEU A 71 12.43 -5.34 -0.11
N GLY A 72 11.32 -4.70 0.22
CA GLY A 72 10.83 -4.53 1.60
C GLY A 72 10.59 -5.87 2.27
N THR A 73 9.97 -6.82 1.56
CA THR A 73 9.71 -8.18 2.05
C THR A 73 11.02 -8.94 2.30
N VAL A 74 11.97 -8.88 1.37
CA VAL A 74 13.31 -9.49 1.54
C VAL A 74 14.01 -8.88 2.76
N PHE A 75 13.99 -7.56 2.89
CA PHE A 75 14.63 -6.87 4.00
C PHE A 75 13.99 -7.24 5.34
N TYR A 76 12.66 -7.24 5.42
CA TYR A 76 11.90 -7.63 6.61
C TYR A 76 12.21 -9.05 7.04
N LYS A 77 12.15 -10.02 6.11
CA LYS A 77 12.51 -11.43 6.41
C LYS A 77 13.96 -11.56 6.84
N SER A 78 14.88 -10.86 6.16
CA SER A 78 16.32 -10.90 6.47
C SER A 78 16.62 -10.36 7.86
N ARG A 79 15.96 -9.27 8.27
CA ARG A 79 16.09 -8.70 9.61
C ARG A 79 15.65 -9.69 10.68
N ARG A 80 14.50 -10.33 10.51
CA ARG A 80 13.99 -11.33 11.48
C ARG A 80 14.90 -12.55 11.62
N VAL A 81 15.41 -13.06 10.49
CA VAL A 81 16.39 -14.16 10.50
C VAL A 81 17.68 -13.76 11.20
N ARG A 82 18.14 -12.51 11.01
CA ARG A 82 19.32 -11.99 11.72
C ARG A 82 19.10 -11.95 13.24
N VAL A 83 17.94 -11.48 13.70
CA VAL A 83 17.61 -11.45 15.14
C VAL A 83 17.53 -12.87 15.72
N LEU A 84 16.89 -13.81 15.03
CA LEU A 84 16.86 -15.21 15.47
C LEU A 84 18.27 -15.82 15.58
N ARG A 85 19.16 -15.54 14.61
CA ARG A 85 20.57 -15.95 14.69
C ARG A 85 21.27 -15.31 15.89
N GLN A 86 21.07 -14.02 16.13
CA GLN A 86 21.65 -13.32 17.29
C GLN A 86 21.20 -13.93 18.61
N VAL A 87 19.90 -14.17 18.77
CA VAL A 87 19.29 -14.82 19.94
C VAL A 87 19.88 -16.20 20.19
N ARG A 88 20.09 -17.00 19.13
CA ARG A 88 20.66 -18.35 19.24
C ARG A 88 22.15 -18.34 19.60
N THR A 89 22.91 -17.39 19.08
CA THR A 89 24.36 -17.26 19.35
C THR A 89 24.69 -16.43 20.60
N ALA A 90 23.68 -15.89 21.27
CA ALA A 90 23.86 -15.04 22.44
C ALA A 90 24.51 -15.81 23.60
N ARG A 91 25.47 -15.17 24.27
CA ARG A 91 26.22 -15.77 25.39
C ARG A 91 25.41 -15.87 26.68
N SER A 92 24.38 -15.06 26.83
CA SER A 92 23.47 -15.06 27.99
C SER A 92 22.03 -14.84 27.56
N ASP A 93 21.10 -15.29 28.40
CA ASP A 93 19.66 -15.09 28.18
C ASP A 93 19.29 -13.61 28.22
N ASP A 94 19.94 -12.79 29.04
CA ASP A 94 19.67 -11.35 29.11
C ASP A 94 19.99 -10.62 27.79
N VAL A 95 21.08 -11.00 27.12
CA VAL A 95 21.45 -10.43 25.81
C VAL A 95 20.47 -10.88 24.73
N ALA A 96 20.04 -12.13 24.79
CA ALA A 96 19.06 -12.69 23.85
C ALA A 96 17.68 -12.05 24.02
N LEU A 97 17.25 -11.87 25.28
CA LEU A 97 15.98 -11.24 25.64
C LEU A 97 15.97 -9.77 25.21
N SER A 98 17.06 -9.04 25.44
CA SER A 98 17.21 -7.65 24.98
C SER A 98 17.09 -7.51 23.46
N ALA A 99 17.65 -8.46 22.69
CA ALA A 99 17.53 -8.47 21.24
C ALA A 99 16.08 -8.76 20.78
N LEU A 100 15.36 -9.65 21.46
CA LEU A 100 13.94 -9.93 21.19
C LEU A 100 13.05 -8.72 21.51
N MET A 101 13.24 -8.09 22.68
CA MET A 101 12.48 -6.91 23.08
C MET A 101 12.65 -5.74 22.11
N LYS A 102 13.84 -5.61 21.53
CA LYS A 102 14.14 -4.57 20.55
C LYS A 102 13.46 -4.80 19.20
N GLU A 103 13.40 -6.05 18.74
CA GLU A 103 12.79 -6.38 17.43
C GLU A 103 11.27 -6.54 17.52
N PHE A 104 10.77 -7.04 18.65
CA PHE A 104 9.34 -7.29 18.89
C PHE A 104 8.89 -6.54 20.14
N PRO A 105 8.82 -5.19 20.11
CA PRO A 105 8.38 -4.42 21.26
C PRO A 105 6.91 -4.69 21.56
N ILE A 106 6.64 -5.32 22.70
CA ILE A 106 5.29 -5.58 23.24
C ILE A 106 4.83 -4.41 24.14
N SER A 107 5.77 -3.58 24.59
CA SER A 107 5.52 -2.40 25.42
C SER A 107 5.02 -1.24 24.53
N GLY A 108 3.71 -1.13 24.32
CA GLY A 108 3.09 -0.04 23.56
C GLY A 108 1.63 -0.28 23.21
N GLU A 109 0.90 0.78 22.84
CA GLU A 109 -0.47 0.65 22.29
C GLU A 109 -0.47 -0.34 21.12
N PRO A 110 -1.44 -1.27 21.05
CA PRO A 110 -2.72 -1.27 21.76
C PRO A 110 -2.75 -2.11 23.06
N LEU A 111 -1.61 -2.68 23.50
CA LEU A 111 -1.57 -3.62 24.63
C LEU A 111 -0.90 -2.98 25.85
N VAL A 112 -1.72 -2.54 26.82
CA VAL A 112 -1.24 -2.15 28.16
C VAL A 112 -1.29 -3.37 29.06
N THR A 113 -0.17 -4.10 29.18
CA THR A 113 -0.04 -5.29 30.04
C THR A 113 0.78 -5.00 31.29
N ALA A 114 0.56 -5.78 32.34
CA ALA A 114 1.45 -5.77 33.50
C ALA A 114 2.86 -6.21 33.07
N THR A 115 3.89 -5.57 33.60
CA THR A 115 5.29 -5.83 33.22
C THR A 115 5.70 -7.30 33.40
N ALA A 116 5.14 -7.98 34.41
CA ALA A 116 5.37 -9.40 34.67
C ALA A 116 4.87 -10.33 33.55
N ASP A 117 3.73 -10.01 32.92
CA ASP A 117 3.17 -10.80 31.83
C ASP A 117 4.00 -10.62 30.55
N THR A 118 4.48 -9.41 30.31
CA THR A 118 5.37 -9.08 29.20
C THR A 118 6.69 -9.86 29.30
N ASP A 119 7.29 -9.91 30.49
CA ASP A 119 8.52 -10.67 30.74
C ASP A 119 8.32 -12.18 30.55
N ALA A 120 7.20 -12.73 31.04
CA ALA A 120 6.86 -14.14 30.85
C ALA A 120 6.69 -14.50 29.36
N LEU A 121 6.10 -13.60 28.58
CA LEU A 121 5.92 -13.75 27.14
C LEU A 121 7.27 -13.72 26.41
N TYR A 122 8.16 -12.77 26.71
CA TYR A 122 9.49 -12.73 26.11
C TYR A 122 10.33 -13.95 26.45
N ARG A 123 10.25 -14.48 27.68
CA ARG A 123 10.92 -15.73 28.06
C ARG A 123 10.37 -16.93 27.26
N SER A 124 9.06 -16.97 27.04
CA SER A 124 8.44 -18.01 26.22
C SER A 124 8.89 -17.92 24.75
N MET A 125 8.95 -16.71 24.19
CA MET A 125 9.51 -16.46 22.86
C MET A 125 10.98 -16.86 22.76
N LEU A 126 11.78 -16.59 23.79
CA LEU A 126 13.19 -16.98 23.85
C LEU A 126 13.37 -18.51 23.78
N VAL A 127 12.57 -19.25 24.57
CA VAL A 127 12.60 -20.72 24.55
C VAL A 127 12.26 -21.25 23.15
N LEU A 128 11.25 -20.67 22.49
CA LEU A 128 10.87 -21.06 21.13
C LEU A 128 11.97 -20.72 20.11
N ALA A 129 12.51 -19.50 20.17
CA ALA A 129 13.55 -19.02 19.27
C ALA A 129 14.85 -19.83 19.36
N ARG A 130 15.22 -20.30 20.56
CA ARG A 130 16.39 -21.19 20.76
C ARG A 130 16.19 -22.58 20.15
N ARG A 131 14.95 -23.07 20.07
CA ARG A 131 14.61 -24.39 19.51
C ARG A 131 14.34 -24.35 18.00
N ALA A 132 13.95 -23.20 17.47
CA ALA A 132 13.66 -23.03 16.06
C ALA A 132 14.94 -23.02 15.20
N GLU A 133 14.90 -23.68 14.05
CA GLU A 133 15.94 -23.52 13.04
C GLU A 133 15.66 -22.27 12.18
N PRO A 134 16.67 -21.43 11.89
CA PRO A 134 16.48 -20.32 10.98
C PRO A 134 16.10 -20.87 9.60
N GLY A 135 14.88 -20.58 9.15
CA GLY A 135 14.43 -20.94 7.81
C GLY A 135 15.30 -20.29 6.73
N ASN A 136 15.34 -20.91 5.54
CA ASN A 136 15.99 -20.31 4.39
C ASN A 136 15.22 -19.06 3.94
N LEU A 137 15.97 -17.98 3.67
CA LEU A 137 15.45 -16.73 3.10
C LEU A 137 15.13 -16.94 1.62
N SER A 138 13.99 -17.57 1.34
CA SER A 138 13.41 -17.63 0.00
C SER A 138 12.24 -16.68 -0.09
N LEU A 139 12.15 -15.94 -1.19
CA LEU A 139 10.87 -15.38 -1.61
C LEU A 139 9.90 -16.53 -1.83
N SER A 140 8.76 -16.49 -1.16
CA SER A 140 7.70 -17.48 -1.36
C SER A 140 6.90 -17.12 -2.61
N LYS A 141 6.12 -18.07 -3.11
CA LYS A 141 5.16 -17.79 -4.20
C LYS A 141 4.12 -16.76 -3.77
N GLU A 142 3.80 -16.71 -2.48
CA GLU A 142 2.86 -15.73 -1.90
C GLU A 142 3.45 -14.32 -1.93
N ASP A 143 4.75 -14.15 -1.65
CA ASP A 143 5.40 -12.83 -1.76
C ASP A 143 5.38 -12.31 -3.20
N ALA A 144 5.64 -13.20 -4.17
CA ALA A 144 5.60 -12.85 -5.58
C ALA A 144 4.18 -12.51 -6.03
N LEU A 145 3.18 -13.26 -5.56
CA LEU A 145 1.77 -12.96 -5.81
C LEU A 145 1.38 -11.61 -5.20
N ALA A 146 1.82 -11.29 -3.99
CA ALA A 146 1.59 -10.00 -3.36
C ALA A 146 2.16 -8.86 -4.21
N ALA A 147 3.42 -8.97 -4.66
CA ALA A 147 4.01 -7.96 -5.54
C ALA A 147 3.21 -7.77 -6.85
N VAL A 148 2.70 -8.85 -7.44
CA VAL A 148 1.83 -8.78 -8.63
C VAL A 148 0.51 -8.10 -8.30
N ILE A 149 -0.10 -8.38 -7.14
CA ILE A 149 -1.34 -7.72 -6.72
C ILE A 149 -1.11 -6.22 -6.52
N VAL A 150 -0.01 -5.80 -5.88
CA VAL A 150 0.37 -4.37 -5.76
C VAL A 150 0.42 -3.71 -7.14
N PHE A 151 1.19 -4.29 -8.06
CA PHE A 151 1.28 -3.79 -9.44
C PHE A 151 -0.09 -3.65 -10.11
N LEU A 152 -0.93 -4.69 -10.00
CA LEU A 152 -2.25 -4.70 -10.60
C LEU A 152 -3.19 -3.68 -9.96
N LEU A 153 -3.15 -3.49 -8.64
CA LEU A 153 -3.96 -2.51 -7.93
C LEU A 153 -3.65 -1.10 -8.43
N VAL A 154 -2.37 -0.72 -8.43
CA VAL A 154 -1.92 0.61 -8.88
C VAL A 154 -2.23 0.84 -10.36
N THR A 155 -1.98 -0.17 -11.20
CA THR A 155 -2.23 -0.07 -12.64
C THR A 155 -3.73 0.05 -12.94
N ALA A 156 -4.56 -0.73 -12.23
CA ALA A 156 -6.00 -0.75 -12.45
C ALA A 156 -6.68 0.58 -12.09
N THR A 157 -6.09 1.41 -11.22
CA THR A 157 -6.66 2.74 -10.91
C THR A 157 -6.60 3.71 -12.09
N ALA A 158 -5.81 3.43 -13.13
CA ALA A 158 -5.85 4.21 -14.37
C ALA A 158 -7.10 3.93 -15.20
N LEU A 159 -7.72 2.74 -15.07
CA LEU A 159 -8.87 2.36 -15.88
C LEU A 159 -10.08 3.29 -15.66
N PRO A 160 -10.50 3.57 -14.41
CA PRO A 160 -11.54 4.57 -14.16
C PRO A 160 -11.22 5.95 -14.76
N ALA A 161 -9.95 6.35 -14.79
CA ALA A 161 -9.55 7.63 -15.35
C ALA A 161 -9.82 7.73 -16.86
N ILE A 162 -9.56 6.64 -17.60
CA ILE A 162 -9.67 6.63 -19.06
C ILE A 162 -11.06 6.25 -19.57
N ILE A 163 -11.86 5.52 -18.79
CA ILE A 163 -13.20 5.05 -19.20
C ILE A 163 -14.08 6.19 -19.77
N PRO A 164 -14.18 7.38 -19.16
CA PRO A 164 -14.99 8.46 -19.69
C PRO A 164 -14.56 8.94 -21.08
N PHE A 165 -13.26 8.91 -21.39
CA PHE A 165 -12.74 9.29 -22.71
C PHE A 165 -13.06 8.29 -23.81
N LEU A 166 -13.34 7.04 -23.45
CA LEU A 166 -13.77 6.00 -24.40
C LEU A 166 -15.27 6.06 -24.69
N LEU A 167 -16.05 6.70 -23.82
CA LEU A 167 -17.52 6.72 -23.89
C LEU A 167 -18.09 8.09 -24.30
N ILE A 168 -17.32 9.16 -24.16
CA ILE A 168 -17.78 10.54 -24.35
C ILE A 168 -16.90 11.20 -25.42
N ASP A 169 -17.50 11.56 -26.55
CA ASP A 169 -16.80 12.20 -27.68
C ASP A 169 -16.29 13.62 -27.33
N ASN A 170 -16.99 14.32 -26.43
CA ASN A 170 -16.59 15.64 -25.98
C ASN A 170 -15.47 15.54 -24.93
N ALA A 171 -14.25 15.93 -25.31
CA ALA A 171 -13.05 15.84 -24.50
C ALA A 171 -13.15 16.57 -23.14
N ASP A 172 -13.73 17.78 -23.10
CA ASP A 172 -13.91 18.54 -21.86
C ASP A 172 -14.89 17.87 -20.90
N LEU A 173 -15.99 17.32 -21.44
CA LEU A 173 -16.98 16.59 -20.65
C LEU A 173 -16.41 15.26 -20.14
N ALA A 174 -15.64 14.55 -20.97
CA ALA A 174 -14.94 13.33 -20.59
C ALA A 174 -13.97 13.58 -19.44
N LEU A 175 -13.16 14.65 -19.54
CA LEU A 175 -12.20 15.06 -18.52
C LEU A 175 -12.87 15.41 -17.19
N ARG A 176 -13.98 16.16 -17.22
CA ARG A 176 -14.75 16.48 -16.01
C ARG A 176 -15.32 15.21 -15.38
N THR A 177 -15.92 14.35 -16.19
CA THR A 177 -16.50 13.08 -15.73
C THR A 177 -15.43 12.18 -15.10
N SER A 178 -14.25 12.10 -15.71
CA SER A 178 -13.08 11.39 -15.17
C SER A 178 -12.64 11.93 -13.82
N ASN A 179 -12.46 13.25 -13.70
CA ASN A 179 -12.10 13.88 -12.43
C ASN A 179 -13.15 13.62 -11.34
N PHE A 180 -14.44 13.74 -11.64
CA PHE A 180 -15.50 13.44 -10.68
C PHE A 180 -15.48 11.97 -10.23
N LEU A 181 -15.28 11.04 -11.17
CA LEU A 181 -15.19 9.62 -10.88
C LEU A 181 -13.99 9.31 -9.97
N LEU A 182 -12.81 9.84 -10.28
CA LEU A 182 -11.59 9.62 -9.50
C LEU A 182 -11.69 10.22 -8.09
N ILE A 183 -12.27 11.43 -7.95
CA ILE A 183 -12.55 12.04 -6.64
C ILE A 183 -13.54 11.18 -5.84
N GLY A 184 -14.58 10.65 -6.50
CA GLY A 184 -15.51 9.70 -5.89
C GLY A 184 -14.81 8.43 -5.40
N LEU A 185 -13.88 7.88 -6.19
CA LEU A 185 -13.10 6.71 -5.82
C LEU A 185 -12.13 7.00 -4.66
N LEU A 186 -11.52 8.18 -4.59
CA LEU A 186 -10.72 8.61 -3.43
C LEU A 186 -11.58 8.60 -2.16
N PHE A 187 -12.77 9.18 -2.23
CA PHE A 187 -13.71 9.19 -1.12
C PHE A 187 -14.11 7.77 -0.70
N LEU A 188 -14.45 6.91 -1.66
CA LEU A 188 -14.83 5.52 -1.39
C LEU A 188 -13.68 4.69 -0.82
N THR A 189 -12.45 4.95 -1.25
CA THR A 189 -11.24 4.30 -0.70
C THR A 189 -11.07 4.69 0.77
N GLY A 190 -11.22 5.98 1.12
CA GLY A 190 -11.20 6.43 2.51
C GLY A 190 -12.38 5.94 3.34
N PHE A 191 -13.56 5.81 2.74
CA PHE A 191 -14.70 5.18 3.38
C PHE A 191 -14.43 3.70 3.68
N GLY A 192 -13.78 2.99 2.76
CA GLY A 192 -13.34 1.61 2.95
C GLY A 192 -12.30 1.49 4.07
N TRP A 193 -11.38 2.45 4.18
CA TRP A 193 -10.35 2.50 5.23
C TRP A 193 -10.92 2.61 6.64
N ALA A 194 -12.06 3.28 6.81
CA ALA A 194 -12.78 3.31 8.09
C ALA A 194 -13.40 1.98 8.52
N ARG A 195 -13.35 0.93 7.69
CA ARG A 195 -13.69 -0.42 8.14
C ARG A 195 -12.53 -1.10 8.86
N PHE A 196 -11.30 -0.60 8.66
CA PHE A 196 -10.07 -1.13 9.24
C PHE A 196 -9.53 -0.26 10.39
N SER A 197 -10.08 0.94 10.55
CA SER A 197 -9.84 1.82 11.70
C SER A 197 -11.17 2.11 12.37
N ASP A 198 -11.24 2.25 13.71
CA ASP A 198 -12.45 2.64 14.46
C ASP A 198 -12.93 4.09 14.17
N SER A 199 -12.61 4.60 12.99
CA SER A 199 -12.96 5.93 12.50
C SER A 199 -14.37 5.95 11.92
N LYS A 200 -15.02 7.12 11.98
CA LYS A 200 -16.32 7.32 11.30
C LYS A 200 -16.12 7.31 9.77
N PRO A 201 -16.81 6.45 9.00
CA PRO A 201 -16.59 6.30 7.55
C PRO A 201 -16.65 7.57 6.72
N LEU A 202 -17.62 8.44 7.03
CA LEU A 202 -17.76 9.72 6.35
C LEU A 202 -16.56 10.65 6.60
N ARG A 203 -16.03 10.68 7.83
CA ARG A 203 -14.86 11.51 8.17
C ARG A 203 -13.61 11.01 7.45
N ALA A 204 -13.39 9.69 7.45
CA ALA A 204 -12.24 9.10 6.76
C ALA A 204 -12.28 9.38 5.25
N GLY A 205 -13.43 9.20 4.61
CA GLY A 205 -13.62 9.52 3.19
C GLY A 205 -13.34 10.99 2.87
N ILE A 206 -13.87 11.92 3.67
CA ILE A 206 -13.62 13.37 3.51
C ILE A 206 -12.13 13.67 3.70
N THR A 207 -11.52 13.18 4.78
CA THR A 207 -10.09 13.42 5.07
C THR A 207 -9.20 12.92 3.93
N MET A 208 -9.44 11.71 3.44
CA MET A 208 -8.65 11.13 2.36
C MET A 208 -8.82 11.88 1.04
N THR A 209 -10.04 12.32 0.75
CA THR A 209 -10.31 13.16 -0.44
C THR A 209 -9.59 14.49 -0.35
N CYS A 210 -9.70 15.20 0.78
CA CYS A 210 -9.03 16.47 0.98
C CYS A 210 -7.50 16.34 0.90
N LEU A 211 -6.93 15.29 1.51
CA LEU A 211 -5.50 15.02 1.45
C LEU A 211 -5.06 14.70 0.02
N GLY A 212 -5.77 13.82 -0.67
CA GLY A 212 -5.47 13.46 -2.06
C GLY A 212 -5.51 14.67 -2.98
N LEU A 213 -6.55 15.50 -2.88
CA LEU A 213 -6.64 16.74 -3.66
C LEU A 213 -5.54 17.74 -3.35
N ALA A 214 -5.11 17.86 -2.08
CA ALA A 214 -3.99 18.71 -1.71
C ALA A 214 -2.68 18.20 -2.34
N LEU A 215 -2.43 16.90 -2.32
CA LEU A 215 -1.25 16.27 -2.95
C LEU A 215 -1.26 16.44 -4.47
N VAL A 216 -2.41 16.24 -5.12
CA VAL A 216 -2.58 16.52 -6.56
C VAL A 216 -2.26 17.98 -6.86
N GLY A 217 -2.77 18.92 -6.06
CA GLY A 217 -2.49 20.35 -6.22
C GLY A 217 -1.00 20.68 -6.12
N ILE A 218 -0.29 20.06 -5.17
CA ILE A 218 1.17 20.21 -5.03
C ILE A 218 1.90 19.64 -6.25
N ALA A 219 1.54 18.42 -6.69
CA ALA A 219 2.17 17.77 -7.83
C ALA A 219 2.03 18.61 -9.10
N VAL A 220 0.82 19.09 -9.39
CA VAL A 220 0.56 19.96 -10.53
C VAL A 220 1.33 21.28 -10.43
N ALA A 221 1.40 21.89 -9.24
CA ALA A 221 2.16 23.13 -9.04
C ALA A 221 3.67 22.97 -9.26
N LEU A 222 4.21 21.77 -9.02
CA LEU A 222 5.63 21.44 -9.20
C LEU A 222 5.98 20.98 -10.62
N GLY A 223 5.01 20.96 -11.54
CA GLY A 223 5.25 20.66 -12.95
C GLY A 223 4.39 19.53 -13.50
N GLY A 224 3.66 18.80 -12.65
CA GLY A 224 2.79 17.70 -13.07
C GLY A 224 3.57 16.48 -13.53
#